data_AF-A0A7Y3GWV1-F1
#
_entry.id   AF-A0A7Y3GWV1-F1
#
_cell.length_a   1.000
_cell.length_b   1.000
_cell.length_c   1.000
_cell.angle_alpha   90.00
_cell.angle_beta   90.00
_cell.angle_gamma   90.00
#
_symmetry.space_group_name_H-M   'P 1'
#
loop_
_entity.id
_entity.type
_entity.pdbx_description
1 polymer ?
#
loop_
_entity_poly.entity_id
_entity_poly.type
_entity_poly.pdbx_seq_one_letter_code
_entity_poly.pdbx_strand_id
1 'polypeptide(L)'
;MIGAGVFTTSGFSLADLGEPRWVLLAWCIGGGVALCGALAYGGLATRIPRSGGEYAFLSEALHPAVGFTAGWVSLLAGFTAPIALAAHVLEAYAPAAAAGWLGSATILAFGVLHGVR
;
A
#
# COMPACT_ATOMS: atom_id res chain seq x y z
N MET A 1 6.84 5.69 4.16
CA MET A 1 6.38 4.28 4.29
C MET A 1 7.46 3.38 3.70
N ILE A 2 7.85 2.31 4.39
CA ILE A 2 8.67 1.24 3.80
C ILE A 2 7.74 0.05 3.57
N GLY A 3 7.58 -0.35 2.31
CA GLY A 3 6.70 -1.45 1.91
C GLY A 3 7.47 -2.69 1.50
N ALA A 4 6.75 -3.80 1.27
CA ALA A 4 7.33 -5.08 0.87
C ALA A 4 8.12 -5.01 -0.46
N GLY A 5 7.78 -4.05 -1.34
CA GLY A 5 8.39 -3.90 -2.67
C GLY A 5 9.90 -3.64 -2.65
N VAL A 6 10.48 -3.13 -1.56
CA VAL A 6 11.95 -2.99 -1.46
C VAL A 6 12.65 -4.35 -1.49
N PHE A 7 12.00 -5.39 -0.93
CA PHE A 7 12.52 -6.75 -0.85
C PHE A 7 12.13 -7.64 -2.02
N THR A 8 11.12 -7.24 -2.81
CA THR A 8 10.59 -8.07 -3.91
C THR A 8 10.70 -7.35 -5.25
N THR A 9 9.95 -6.26 -5.44
CA THR A 9 9.84 -5.53 -6.71
C THR A 9 11.20 -5.08 -7.24
N SER A 10 12.13 -4.66 -6.38
CA SER A 10 13.48 -4.29 -6.81
C SER A 10 14.21 -5.42 -7.56
N GLY A 11 14.01 -6.68 -7.15
CA GLY A 11 14.58 -7.84 -7.82
C GLY A 11 13.94 -8.10 -9.18
N PHE A 12 12.61 -8.01 -9.27
CA PHE A 12 11.90 -8.12 -10.55
C PHE A 12 12.28 -7.00 -11.51
N SER A 13 12.34 -5.75 -11.04
CA SER A 13 12.78 -4.61 -11.84
C SER A 13 14.21 -4.78 -12.34
N LEU A 14 15.11 -5.35 -11.54
CA LEU A 14 16.48 -5.62 -11.98
C LEU A 14 16.53 -6.71 -13.05
N ALA A 15 15.71 -7.75 -12.93
CA ALA A 15 15.60 -8.80 -13.95
C ALA A 15 15.09 -8.23 -15.29
N ASP A 16 14.12 -7.31 -15.25
CA ASP A 16 13.53 -6.70 -16.44
C ASP A 16 14.41 -5.61 -17.07
N LEU A 17 15.07 -4.77 -16.24
CA LEU A 17 15.84 -3.61 -16.69
C LEU A 17 17.33 -3.95 -16.92
N GLY A 18 17.81 -5.10 -16.46
CA GLY A 18 19.17 -5.62 -16.64
C GLY A 18 20.26 -4.90 -15.83
N GLU A 19 20.07 -3.63 -15.47
CA GLU A 19 21.08 -2.84 -14.78
C GLU A 19 20.56 -2.07 -13.56
N PRO A 20 21.31 -2.06 -12.43
CA PRO A 20 20.90 -1.37 -11.20
C PRO A 20 20.64 0.13 -11.38
N ARG A 21 21.35 0.79 -12.30
CA ARG A 21 21.18 2.24 -12.55
C ARG A 21 19.77 2.60 -12.99
N TRP A 22 19.14 1.73 -13.79
CA TRP A 22 17.78 1.95 -14.29
C TRP A 22 16.74 1.71 -13.21
N VAL A 23 16.97 0.71 -12.35
CA VAL A 23 16.14 0.46 -11.18
C VAL A 23 16.17 1.66 -10.23
N LEU A 24 17.37 2.19 -9.92
CA LEU A 24 17.52 3.37 -9.06
C LEU A 24 16.87 4.61 -9.65
N LEU A 25 17.01 4.83 -10.97
CA LEU A 25 16.33 5.94 -11.65
C LEU A 25 14.80 5.82 -11.54
N ALA A 26 14.25 4.62 -11.77
CA ALA A 26 12.82 4.36 -11.61
C ALA A 26 12.34 4.61 -10.17
N TRP A 27 13.14 4.21 -9.17
CA TRP A 27 12.88 4.51 -7.76
C TRP A 27 12.88 6.02 -7.47
N CYS A 28 13.83 6.78 -8.01
CA CYS A 28 13.86 8.23 -7.85
C CYS A 28 12.62 8.90 -8.47
N ILE A 29 12.21 8.47 -9.67
CA ILE A 29 11.01 8.96 -10.35
C ILE A 29 9.77 8.63 -9.52
N GLY A 30 9.60 7.36 -9.12
CA GLY A 30 8.49 6.92 -8.31
C GLY A 30 8.42 7.63 -6.95
N GLY A 31 9.57 7.85 -6.31
CA GLY A 31 9.70 8.62 -5.08
C GLY A 31 9.29 10.07 -5.25
N GLY A 32 9.65 10.71 -6.37
CA GLY A 32 9.20 12.06 -6.71
C GLY A 32 7.68 12.14 -6.87
N VAL A 33 7.09 11.21 -7.62
CA VAL A 33 5.62 11.12 -7.78
C VAL A 33 4.92 10.92 -6.43
N ALA A 34 5.45 10.02 -5.59
CA ALA A 34 4.91 9.76 -4.26
C ALA A 34 5.00 11.00 -3.34
N LEU A 35 6.09 11.77 -3.42
CA LEU A 35 6.25 13.01 -2.65
C LEU A 35 5.22 14.07 -3.07
N CYS A 36 5.02 14.26 -4.38
CA CYS A 36 3.97 15.15 -4.89
C CYS A 36 2.59 14.73 -4.39
N GLY A 37 2.28 13.43 -4.42
CA GLY A 37 1.05 12.87 -3.86
C GLY A 37 0.91 13.17 -2.36
N ALA A 38 1.95 12.92 -1.57
CA ALA A 38 1.94 13.17 -0.13
C ALA A 38 1.67 14.64 0.22
N LEU A 39 2.26 15.59 -0.53
CA LEU A 39 2.00 17.02 -0.35
C LEU A 39 0.57 17.40 -0.72
N ALA A 40 0.04 16.87 -1.84
CA ALA A 40 -1.34 17.10 -2.24
C ALA A 40 -2.35 16.57 -1.21
N TYR A 41 -2.14 15.33 -0.74
CA TYR A 41 -2.94 14.72 0.32
C TYR A 41 -2.83 15.49 1.64
N GLY A 42 -1.64 15.97 2.00
CA GLY A 42 -1.46 16.84 3.18
C GLY A 42 -2.27 18.13 3.08
N GLY A 43 -2.32 18.76 1.90
CA GLY A 43 -3.16 19.93 1.66
C GLY A 43 -4.65 19.64 1.74
N LEU A 44 -5.10 18.47 1.26
CA LEU A 44 -6.50 18.05 1.38
C LEU A 44 -6.89 17.73 2.83
N ALA A 45 -6.02 17.01 3.55
CA ALA A 45 -6.25 16.63 4.94
C ALA A 45 -6.39 17.84 5.88
N THR A 46 -5.71 18.96 5.57
CA THR A 46 -5.86 20.21 6.33
C THR A 46 -7.15 20.96 6.02
N ARG A 47 -7.67 20.85 4.78
CA ARG A 47 -8.92 21.52 4.35
C ARG A 47 -10.18 20.72 4.70
N ILE A 48 -10.08 19.40 4.69
CA ILE A 48 -11.17 18.46 4.98
C ILE A 48 -10.77 17.64 6.21
N PRO A 49 -10.84 18.22 7.43
CA PRO A 49 -10.43 17.56 8.66
C PRO A 49 -11.51 16.59 9.17
N ARG A 50 -11.92 15.65 8.30
CA ARG A 50 -12.93 14.63 8.60
C ARG A 50 -12.36 13.24 8.36
N SER A 51 -12.74 12.29 9.20
CA SER A 51 -12.40 10.88 8.99
C SER A 51 -13.07 10.37 7.71
N GLY A 52 -12.29 9.74 6.83
CA GLY A 52 -12.82 9.12 5.61
C GLY A 52 -11.85 9.00 4.43
N GLY A 53 -10.62 9.52 4.51
CA GLY A 53 -9.58 9.30 3.49
C GLY A 53 -10.01 9.73 2.09
N GLU A 54 -9.67 8.94 1.07
CA GLU A 54 -10.01 9.26 -0.33
C GLU A 54 -11.52 9.38 -0.57
N TYR A 55 -12.33 8.58 0.15
CA TYR A 55 -13.78 8.67 0.07
C TYR A 55 -14.26 10.08 0.47
N ALA A 56 -13.80 10.62 1.60
CA ALA A 56 -14.20 11.94 2.06
C ALA A 56 -13.69 13.04 1.13
N PHE A 57 -12.41 12.96 0.73
CA PHE A 57 -11.80 13.98 -0.13
C PHE A 57 -12.51 14.09 -1.49
N LEU A 58 -12.80 12.97 -2.14
CA LEU A 58 -13.42 12.98 -3.47
C LEU A 58 -14.94 13.18 -3.43
N SER A 59 -15.60 12.76 -2.34
CA SER A 59 -17.03 13.07 -2.14
C SER A 59 -17.26 14.57 -2.04
N GLU A 60 -16.37 15.28 -1.33
CA GLU A 60 -16.50 16.71 -1.07
C GLU A 60 -15.93 17.58 -2.22
N ALA A 61 -14.84 17.16 -2.85
CA ALA A 61 -14.20 17.93 -3.92
C ALA A 61 -14.82 17.73 -5.31
N LEU A 62 -15.47 16.58 -5.58
CA LEU A 62 -15.97 16.24 -6.92
C LEU A 62 -17.46 15.87 -6.89
N HIS A 63 -17.79 14.69 -6.35
CA HIS A 63 -19.17 14.20 -6.29
C HIS A 63 -19.25 12.97 -5.35
N PRO A 64 -20.34 12.77 -4.59
CA PRO A 64 -20.50 11.62 -3.69
C PRO A 64 -20.32 10.26 -4.38
N ALA A 65 -20.74 10.12 -5.64
CA ALA A 65 -20.57 8.88 -6.40
C ALA A 65 -19.08 8.55 -6.67
N VAL A 66 -18.26 9.56 -6.96
CA VAL A 66 -16.81 9.38 -7.19
C VAL A 66 -16.13 9.00 -5.87
N GLY A 67 -16.51 9.67 -4.78
CA GLY A 67 -16.05 9.29 -3.45
C GLY A 67 -16.41 7.85 -3.08
N PHE A 68 -17.64 7.41 -3.34
CA PHE A 68 -18.06 6.03 -3.11
C PHE A 68 -17.20 5.02 -3.89
N THR A 69 -16.97 5.25 -5.18
CA THR A 69 -16.08 4.39 -5.99
C THR A 69 -14.65 4.42 -5.46
N ALA A 70 -14.14 5.58 -5.07
CA ALA A 70 -12.82 5.69 -4.47
C ALA A 70 -12.72 4.91 -3.15
N GLY A 71 -13.76 4.92 -2.32
CA GLY A 71 -13.82 4.11 -1.10
C GLY A 71 -13.64 2.61 -1.39
N TRP A 72 -14.27 2.09 -2.45
CA TRP A 72 -14.07 0.70 -2.88
C TRP A 72 -12.65 0.42 -3.37
N VAL A 73 -12.08 1.34 -4.16
CA VAL A 73 -10.70 1.22 -4.63
C VAL A 73 -9.72 1.24 -3.44
N SER A 74 -9.90 2.15 -2.49
CA SER A 74 -9.08 2.21 -1.28
C SER A 74 -9.18 0.94 -0.47
N LEU A 75 -10.40 0.42 -0.25
CA LEU A 75 -10.62 -0.82 0.48
C LEU A 75 -9.84 -1.98 -0.16
N LEU A 76 -10.06 -2.23 -1.45
CA LEU A 76 -9.54 -3.41 -2.14
C LEU A 76 -8.06 -3.25 -2.52
N ALA A 77 -7.72 -2.19 -3.25
CA ALA A 77 -6.39 -1.97 -3.80
C ALA A 77 -5.48 -1.20 -2.85
N GLY A 78 -6.02 -0.26 -2.07
CA GLY A 78 -5.24 0.56 -1.13
C GLY A 78 -4.83 -0.19 0.14
N PHE A 79 -5.69 -1.08 0.66
CA PHE A 79 -5.44 -1.76 1.94
C PHE A 79 -5.39 -3.28 1.82
N THR A 80 -6.43 -3.93 1.28
CA THR A 80 -6.49 -5.41 1.27
C THR A 80 -5.35 -6.03 0.47
N ALA A 81 -5.08 -5.55 -0.75
CA ALA A 81 -4.02 -6.11 -1.59
C ALA A 81 -2.60 -5.94 -0.99
N PRO A 82 -2.20 -4.75 -0.47
CA PRO A 82 -0.91 -4.60 0.20
C PRO A 82 -0.76 -5.46 1.47
N ILE A 83 -1.82 -5.64 2.26
CA ILE A 83 -1.80 -6.53 3.43
C ILE A 83 -1.54 -7.98 2.99
N ALA A 84 -2.25 -8.46 1.98
CA ALA A 84 -2.05 -9.79 1.42
C ALA A 84 -0.63 -9.97 0.88
N LEU A 85 -0.13 -8.97 0.13
CA LEU A 85 1.24 -8.99 -0.39
C LEU A 85 2.28 -9.06 0.74
N ALA A 86 2.13 -8.24 1.77
CA ALA A 86 3.06 -8.26 2.91
C ALA A 86 3.07 -9.62 3.63
N ALA A 87 1.89 -10.25 3.79
CA ALA A 87 1.77 -11.58 4.37
C ALA A 87 2.43 -12.66 3.50
N HIS A 88 2.24 -12.62 2.18
CA HIS A 88 2.92 -13.53 1.25
C HIS A 88 4.43 -13.35 1.27
N VAL A 89 4.92 -12.11 1.35
CA VAL A 89 6.35 -11.83 1.45
C VAL A 89 6.92 -12.37 2.76
N LEU A 90 6.24 -12.18 3.89
CA LEU A 90 6.65 -12.78 5.16
C LEU A 90 6.82 -14.30 5.04
N GLU A 91 5.86 -14.96 4.40
CA GLU A 91 5.89 -16.40 4.20
C GLU A 91 7.02 -16.87 3.29
N ALA A 92 7.32 -16.11 2.23
CA ALA A 92 8.42 -16.41 1.31
C ALA A 92 9.80 -16.39 1.98
N TYR A 93 9.96 -15.62 3.06
CA TYR A 93 11.19 -15.56 3.85
C TYR A 93 11.15 -16.41 5.13
N ALA A 94 10.06 -17.14 5.39
CA ALA A 94 9.91 -17.98 6.58
C ALA A 94 10.53 -19.38 6.40
N PRO A 95 10.89 -20.08 7.50
CA PRO A 95 11.30 -21.47 7.43
C PRO A 95 10.20 -22.34 6.79
N ALA A 96 10.58 -23.35 6.00
CA ALA A 96 9.63 -24.19 5.25
C ALA A 96 8.52 -24.83 6.12
N ALA A 97 8.80 -25.11 7.39
CA ALA A 97 7.81 -25.65 8.34
C ALA A 97 6.67 -24.67 8.70
N ALA A 98 6.83 -23.38 8.42
CA ALA A 98 5.83 -22.33 8.66
C ALA A 98 5.06 -21.93 7.38
N ALA A 99 5.45 -22.45 6.21
CA ALA A 99 4.78 -22.16 4.95
C ALA A 99 3.34 -22.72 4.94
N GLY A 100 2.42 -22.00 4.30
CA GLY A 100 1.02 -22.35 4.07
C GLY A 100 0.01 -21.71 5.03
N TRP A 101 0.42 -21.31 6.23
CA TRP A 101 -0.49 -20.76 7.24
C TRP A 101 0.00 -19.47 7.90
N LEU A 102 1.31 -19.20 7.89
CA LEU A 102 1.91 -18.05 8.58
C LEU A 102 1.35 -16.71 8.08
N GLY A 103 1.18 -16.54 6.76
CA GLY A 103 0.61 -15.32 6.19
C GLY A 103 -0.80 -15.05 6.72
N SER A 104 -1.70 -16.03 6.58
CA SER A 104 -3.08 -15.96 7.07
C SER A 104 -3.15 -15.77 8.59
N ALA A 105 -2.35 -16.50 9.35
CA ALA A 105 -2.31 -16.37 10.81
C ALA A 105 -1.83 -14.98 11.25
N THR A 106 -0.87 -14.39 10.54
CA THR A 106 -0.39 -13.03 10.82
C THR A 106 -1.48 -12.00 10.57
N ILE A 107 -2.18 -12.10 9.43
CA ILE A 107 -3.32 -11.21 9.11
C ILE A 107 -4.41 -11.32 10.21
N LEU A 108 -4.79 -12.54 10.58
CA LEU A 108 -5.80 -12.77 11.62
C LEU A 108 -5.36 -12.23 12.98
N ALA A 109 -4.11 -12.49 13.38
CA ALA A 109 -3.57 -12.01 14.65
C ALA A 109 -3.58 -10.48 14.72
N PHE A 110 -3.06 -9.79 13.70
CA PHE A 110 -3.08 -8.32 13.67
C PHE A 110 -4.50 -7.77 13.54
N GLY A 111 -5.39 -8.43 12.80
CA GLY A 111 -6.80 -8.05 12.70
C GLY A 111 -7.52 -8.10 14.06
N VAL A 112 -7.34 -9.19 14.82
CA VAL A 112 -7.88 -9.31 16.18
C VAL A 112 -7.28 -8.26 17.11
N LEU A 113 -5.95 -8.07 17.08
CA LEU A 113 -5.29 -7.06 17.92
C LEU A 113 -5.77 -5.64 17.65
N HIS A 114 -6.07 -5.30 16.39
CA HIS A 114 -6.64 -4.00 16.04
C HIS A 114 -8.12 -3.88 16.39
N GLY A 115 -8.89 -4.97 16.28
CA GLY A 115 -10.34 -4.97 16.56
C GLY A 115 -10.71 -4.99 18.05
N VAL A 116 -9.77 -5.32 18.94
CA VAL A 116 -9.97 -5.35 20.41
C VAL A 116 -9.60 -4.02 21.08
N ARG A 117 -9.06 -3.05 20.33
CA ARG A 117 -8.76 -1.69 20.80
C ARG A 117 -9.84 -0.71 20.36
#